data_AF-A0A1M3KI16-F1
#
_entry.id   AF-A0A1M3KI16-F1
#
_cell.length_a   1.000
_cell.length_b   1.000
_cell.length_c   1.000
_cell.angle_alpha   90.00
_cell.angle_beta   90.00
_cell.angle_gamma   90.00
#
_symmetry.space_group_name_H-M   'P 1'
#
loop_
_entity.id
_entity.type
_entity.pdbx_description
1 polymer ?
#
loop_
_entity_poly.entity_id
_entity_poly.type
_entity_poly.pdbx_seq_one_letter_code
_entity_poly.pdbx_strand_id
1 'polypeptide(L)'
;MRSIRFPALSLRYKILAPFAALLLLAIVAAAWISATAVLSFGQANIAVGNALITIHHAREIRIASNEARTLVDRNLRGAARDDLNALFLDRMTRLQAAVDGLKGSAAAYALREKAALVEFTARDWQQFARAALGLPSRESNDPVTLDRRAAELDAVIAEVEAMADAEALDRLAAEAAAFRADLVGIAAILGGVMLLAAISGSISTIGTTSALLRMTRRMRDLASGDLAAPIGGLARRDEVGAMARALQVFRDALDERRGLEAARQESMHSQTRRAEALAGFQHELADIVDQAAMGDFSRRLDLSAVGSEFGAFADRVNTLLETVAGGIGETGRVLAALAEADLTHRVEGDYDGVFDDLKASTNAVASKLGDILAGLRATSTALRIATGEILAGAGDLSEHTTRQAATIEETAAAMAQLSGTVLANAGRARDASEVAAAVAGAAEEGGQVMVRATQAMERITASSGKISNIIGMIDDIAFRPICSRSMPRWRRREPGKRARALPSSRSKCAASRNRRPRPRPRSRR
;
A
#
# COMPACT_ATOMS: atom_id res chain seq x y z
N MET A 1 -12.72 43.80 69.10
CA MET A 1 -12.31 42.66 68.24
C MET A 1 -12.33 41.38 69.09
N ARG A 2 -13.31 40.50 68.89
CA ARG A 2 -13.35 39.19 69.57
C ARG A 2 -12.25 38.30 68.98
N SER A 3 -11.23 37.97 69.78
CA SER A 3 -10.17 37.04 69.39
C SER A 3 -10.78 35.66 69.11
N ILE A 4 -10.69 35.18 67.88
CA ILE A 4 -11.06 33.80 67.52
C ILE A 4 -10.09 32.87 68.27
N ARG A 5 -10.58 32.18 69.31
CA ARG A 5 -9.81 31.21 70.08
C ARG A 5 -9.78 29.89 69.31
N PHE A 6 -8.73 29.66 68.53
CA PHE A 6 -8.46 28.36 67.93
C PHE A 6 -8.20 27.31 69.03
N PRO A 7 -8.58 26.03 68.82
CA PRO A 7 -8.28 24.94 69.74
C PRO A 7 -6.76 24.85 69.99
N ALA A 8 -6.37 24.39 71.18
CA ALA A 8 -4.98 24.34 71.63
C ALA A 8 -4.17 23.26 70.87
N LEU A 9 -3.83 23.53 69.62
CA LEU A 9 -2.96 22.70 68.79
C LEU A 9 -1.49 22.86 69.19
N SER A 10 -0.74 21.76 69.11
CA SER A 10 0.72 21.73 69.30
C SER A 10 1.41 22.64 68.30
N LEU A 11 2.51 23.28 68.69
CA LEU A 11 3.30 24.26 67.95
C LEU A 11 3.65 23.77 66.54
N ARG A 12 3.98 22.48 66.39
CA ARG A 12 4.22 21.82 65.10
C ARG A 12 3.05 21.94 64.12
N TYR A 13 1.81 21.74 64.58
CA TYR A 13 0.62 21.82 63.72
C TYR A 13 0.24 23.26 63.41
N LYS A 14 0.49 24.21 64.32
CA LYS A 14 0.26 25.64 64.04
C LYS A 14 1.17 26.19 62.95
N ILE A 15 2.39 25.63 62.83
CA ILE A 15 3.34 26.00 61.80
C ILE A 15 3.07 25.21 60.52
N LEU A 16 2.86 23.89 60.56
CA LEU A 16 2.71 23.09 59.34
C LEU A 16 1.32 23.18 58.68
N ALA A 17 0.23 23.27 59.44
CA ALA A 17 -1.12 23.21 58.89
C ALA A 17 -1.42 24.29 57.82
N PRO A 18 -1.06 25.59 57.99
CA PRO A 18 -1.31 26.58 56.95
C PRO A 18 -0.47 26.33 55.69
N PHE A 19 0.77 25.85 55.81
CA PHE A 19 1.61 25.50 54.66
C PHE A 19 1.04 24.30 53.90
N ALA A 20 0.61 23.25 54.61
CA ALA A 20 0.00 22.08 54.01
C ALA A 20 -1.31 22.42 53.29
N ALA A 21 -2.15 23.28 53.88
CA ALA A 21 -3.39 23.74 53.24
C ALA A 21 -3.14 24.57 51.98
N LEU A 22 -2.15 25.48 52.01
CA LEU A 22 -1.75 26.28 50.85
C LEU A 22 -1.16 25.41 49.73
N LEU A 23 -0.32 24.44 50.07
CA LEU A 23 0.26 23.50 49.11
C LEU A 23 -0.83 22.66 48.44
N LEU A 24 -1.78 22.15 49.20
CA LEU A 24 -2.87 21.32 48.68
C LEU A 24 -3.78 22.13 47.75
N LEU A 25 -4.07 23.39 48.10
CA LEU A 25 -4.84 24.29 47.24
C LEU A 25 -4.09 24.64 45.95
N ALA A 26 -2.77 24.83 46.02
CA ALA A 26 -1.92 25.04 44.85
C ALA A 26 -1.92 23.82 43.92
N ILE A 27 -1.82 22.61 44.48
CA ILE A 27 -1.85 21.35 43.72
C ILE A 27 -3.21 21.19 43.02
N VAL A 28 -4.32 21.42 43.72
CA VAL A 28 -5.67 21.30 43.15
C VAL A 28 -5.87 22.33 42.03
N ALA A 29 -5.43 23.57 42.22
CA ALA A 29 -5.52 24.60 41.19
C ALA A 29 -4.66 24.27 39.97
N ALA A 30 -3.43 23.79 40.18
CA ALA A 30 -2.54 23.36 39.08
C ALA A 30 -3.11 22.15 38.33
N ALA A 31 -3.69 21.17 39.04
CA ALA A 31 -4.34 20.02 38.43
C ALA A 31 -5.57 20.42 37.60
N TRP A 32 -6.37 21.38 38.10
CA TRP A 32 -7.52 21.90 37.37
C TRP A 32 -7.12 22.62 36.08
N ILE A 33 -6.13 23.52 36.15
CA ILE A 33 -5.57 24.23 34.97
C ILE A 33 -4.98 23.22 33.96
N SER A 34 -4.25 22.21 34.45
CA SER A 34 -3.66 21.18 33.59
C SER A 34 -4.75 20.37 32.88
N ALA A 35 -5.84 20.02 33.57
CA ALA A 35 -6.96 19.31 32.97
C ALA A 35 -7.68 20.13 31.89
N THR A 36 -7.87 21.44 32.11
CA THR A 36 -8.47 22.32 31.09
C THR A 36 -7.56 22.49 29.87
N ALA A 37 -6.24 22.56 30.07
CA ALA A 37 -5.26 22.64 28.98
C ALA A 37 -5.26 21.37 28.11
N VAL A 38 -5.37 20.18 28.70
CA VAL A 38 -5.44 18.92 27.95
C VAL A 38 -6.71 18.85 27.08
N LEU A 39 -7.84 19.31 27.61
CA LEU A 39 -9.11 19.32 26.87
C LEU A 39 -9.09 20.32 25.70
N SER A 40 -8.56 21.53 25.91
CA SER A 40 -8.44 22.53 24.84
C SER A 40 -7.46 22.09 23.76
N PHE A 41 -6.34 21.45 24.14
CA PHE A 41 -5.36 20.88 23.21
C PHE A 41 -5.97 19.79 22.33
N GLY A 42 -6.80 18.92 22.91
CA GLY A 42 -7.54 17.90 22.16
C GLY A 42 -8.47 18.53 21.10
N GLN A 43 -9.20 19.58 21.46
CA GLN A 43 -10.10 20.27 20.52
C GLN A 43 -9.35 20.98 19.39
N ALA A 44 -8.21 21.61 19.70
CA ALA A 44 -7.38 22.28 18.71
C ALA A 44 -6.79 21.30 17.69
N ASN A 45 -6.26 20.15 18.15
CA ASN A 45 -5.75 19.12 17.26
C ASN A 45 -6.82 18.54 16.33
N ILE A 46 -8.05 18.32 16.82
CA ILE A 46 -9.17 17.88 15.97
C ILE A 46 -9.48 18.94 14.90
N ALA A 47 -9.52 20.22 15.27
CA ALA A 47 -9.80 21.30 14.34
C ALA A 47 -8.70 21.43 13.26
N VAL A 48 -7.43 21.42 13.65
CA VAL A 48 -6.28 21.46 12.73
C VAL A 48 -6.27 20.22 11.83
N GLY A 49 -6.56 19.04 12.38
CA GLY A 49 -6.69 17.79 11.62
C GLY A 49 -7.78 17.88 10.54
N ASN A 50 -8.97 18.38 10.89
CA ASN A 50 -10.05 18.58 9.92
C ASN A 50 -9.65 19.57 8.82
N ALA A 51 -9.01 20.68 9.18
CA ALA A 51 -8.53 21.66 8.21
C ALA A 51 -7.50 21.06 7.23
N LEU A 52 -6.55 20.26 7.72
CA LEU A 52 -5.59 19.52 6.88
C LEU A 52 -6.27 18.55 5.91
N ILE A 53 -7.30 17.83 6.37
CA ILE A 53 -8.09 16.93 5.51
C ILE A 53 -8.84 17.73 4.43
N THR A 54 -9.43 18.87 4.79
CA THR A 54 -10.08 19.78 3.83
C THR A 54 -9.09 20.29 2.78
N ILE A 55 -7.89 20.71 3.18
CA ILE A 55 -6.82 21.13 2.26
C ILE A 55 -6.40 19.97 1.34
N HIS A 56 -6.25 18.76 1.89
CA HIS A 56 -5.90 17.58 1.10
C HIS A 56 -6.94 17.31 0.01
N HIS A 57 -8.23 17.30 0.35
CA HIS A 57 -9.28 17.10 -0.64
C HIS A 57 -9.34 18.24 -1.67
N ALA A 58 -9.16 19.50 -1.26
CA ALA A 58 -9.09 20.62 -2.19
C ALA A 58 -7.94 20.46 -3.21
N ARG A 59 -6.76 20.00 -2.77
CA ARG A 59 -5.63 19.69 -3.65
C ARG A 59 -5.91 18.51 -4.59
N GLU A 60 -6.52 17.45 -4.10
CA GLU A 60 -6.93 16.30 -4.94
C GLU A 60 -7.92 16.72 -6.03
N ILE A 61 -8.88 17.59 -5.71
CA ILE A 61 -9.83 18.16 -6.69
C ILE A 61 -9.06 18.93 -7.76
N ARG A 62 -8.09 19.77 -7.38
CA ARG A 62 -7.25 20.51 -8.32
C ARG A 62 -6.44 19.60 -9.23
N ILE A 63 -5.80 18.56 -8.67
CA ILE A 63 -5.02 17.59 -9.44
C ILE A 63 -5.91 16.86 -10.44
N ALA A 64 -7.02 16.28 -9.98
CA ALA A 64 -7.94 15.54 -10.83
C ALA A 64 -8.56 16.43 -11.92
N SER A 65 -8.90 17.69 -11.60
CA SER A 65 -9.37 18.67 -12.59
C SER A 65 -8.31 18.96 -13.66
N ASN A 66 -7.06 19.20 -13.25
CA ASN A 66 -5.95 19.45 -14.17
C ASN A 66 -5.66 18.24 -15.07
N GLU A 67 -5.60 17.03 -14.52
CA GLU A 67 -5.42 15.81 -15.29
C GLU A 67 -6.54 15.64 -16.34
N ALA A 68 -7.79 15.83 -15.93
CA ALA A 68 -8.93 15.73 -16.83
C ALA A 68 -8.91 16.82 -17.92
N ARG A 69 -8.46 18.05 -17.62
CA ARG A 69 -8.22 19.10 -18.64
C ARG A 69 -7.17 18.68 -19.67
N THR A 70 -6.06 18.06 -19.23
CA THR A 70 -5.03 17.61 -20.17
C THR A 70 -5.55 16.53 -21.14
N LEU A 71 -6.48 15.69 -20.69
CA LEU A 71 -7.12 14.69 -21.55
C LEU A 71 -8.06 15.34 -22.57
N VAL A 72 -8.83 16.35 -22.15
CA VAL A 72 -9.68 17.13 -23.06
C VAL A 72 -8.84 17.86 -24.11
N ASP A 73 -7.76 18.53 -23.71
CA ASP A 73 -6.82 19.19 -24.65
C ASP A 73 -6.18 18.19 -25.63
N ARG A 74 -5.76 17.01 -25.17
CA ARG A 74 -5.26 15.94 -26.07
C ARG A 74 -6.32 15.48 -27.09
N ASN A 75 -7.58 15.37 -26.69
CA ASN A 75 -8.67 15.02 -27.59
C ASN A 75 -8.91 16.12 -28.64
N LEU A 76 -8.88 17.39 -28.23
CA LEU A 76 -9.00 18.53 -29.15
C LEU A 76 -7.86 18.56 -30.18
N ARG A 77 -6.68 18.01 -29.84
CA ARG A 77 -5.52 17.87 -30.74
C ARG A 77 -5.55 16.61 -31.63
N GLY A 78 -6.62 15.81 -31.60
CA GLY A 78 -6.85 14.71 -32.55
C GLY A 78 -6.25 13.35 -32.15
N ALA A 79 -6.02 13.08 -30.87
CA ALA A 79 -5.57 11.78 -30.37
C ALA A 79 -6.70 10.70 -30.40
N ALA A 80 -6.32 9.41 -30.29
CA ALA A 80 -7.25 8.28 -30.33
C ALA A 80 -8.30 8.35 -29.19
N ARG A 81 -9.59 8.37 -29.56
CA ARG A 81 -10.69 8.77 -28.67
C ARG A 81 -11.08 7.74 -27.59
N ASP A 82 -11.01 6.46 -27.91
CA ASP A 82 -11.59 5.42 -27.04
C ASP A 82 -10.79 5.22 -25.74
N ASP A 83 -9.46 5.22 -25.82
CA ASP A 83 -8.59 5.13 -24.64
C ASP A 83 -8.67 6.39 -23.76
N LEU A 84 -8.87 7.57 -24.38
CA LEU A 84 -9.00 8.85 -23.67
C LEU A 84 -10.31 8.94 -22.89
N ASN A 85 -11.40 8.40 -23.42
CA ASN A 85 -12.70 8.38 -22.75
C ASN A 85 -12.66 7.55 -21.46
N ALA A 86 -12.03 6.37 -21.49
CA ALA A 86 -11.86 5.53 -20.30
C ALA A 86 -11.02 6.24 -19.22
N LEU A 87 -9.88 6.83 -19.62
CA LEU A 87 -9.02 7.59 -18.71
C LEU A 87 -9.74 8.81 -18.12
N PHE A 88 -10.50 9.55 -18.94
CA PHE A 88 -11.25 10.70 -18.46
C PHE A 88 -12.30 10.30 -17.43
N LEU A 89 -13.07 9.24 -17.69
CA LEU A 89 -14.08 8.75 -16.76
C LEU A 89 -13.46 8.32 -15.42
N ASP A 90 -12.29 7.66 -15.42
CA ASP A 90 -11.54 7.34 -14.19
C ASP A 90 -11.19 8.61 -13.39
N ARG A 91 -10.63 9.63 -14.06
CA ARG A 91 -10.31 10.91 -13.41
C ARG A 91 -11.56 11.61 -12.88
N MET A 92 -12.69 11.45 -13.56
CA MET A 92 -13.94 12.01 -13.08
C MET A 92 -14.47 11.35 -11.82
N THR A 93 -14.33 10.03 -11.71
CA THR A 93 -14.65 9.30 -10.48
C THR A 93 -13.77 9.75 -9.32
N ARG A 94 -12.47 9.96 -9.55
CA ARG A 94 -11.56 10.51 -8.52
C ARG A 94 -11.93 11.92 -8.10
N LEU A 95 -12.25 12.79 -9.06
CA LEU A 95 -12.69 14.16 -8.77
C LEU A 95 -13.96 14.15 -7.90
N GLN A 96 -14.94 13.30 -8.22
CA GLN A 96 -16.16 13.17 -7.43
C GLN A 96 -15.88 12.67 -6.01
N ALA A 97 -15.03 11.64 -5.86
CA ALA A 97 -14.62 11.15 -4.55
C ALA A 97 -13.92 12.24 -3.71
N ALA A 98 -13.08 13.06 -4.34
CA ALA A 98 -12.41 14.17 -3.66
C ALA A 98 -13.40 15.29 -3.26
N VAL A 99 -14.38 15.61 -4.10
CA VAL A 99 -15.47 16.55 -3.78
C VAL A 99 -16.33 16.04 -2.61
N ASP A 100 -16.66 14.75 -2.59
CA ASP A 100 -17.42 14.14 -1.49
C ASP A 100 -16.61 14.14 -0.18
N GLY A 101 -15.31 13.84 -0.26
CA GLY A 101 -14.39 13.96 0.86
C GLY A 101 -14.29 15.38 1.41
N LEU A 102 -14.21 16.39 0.52
CA LEU A 102 -14.18 17.79 0.90
C LEU A 102 -15.40 18.16 1.75
N LYS A 103 -16.61 17.78 1.29
CA LYS A 103 -17.85 18.01 2.03
C LYS A 103 -17.88 17.34 3.40
N GLY A 104 -17.39 16.11 3.48
CA GLY A 104 -17.33 15.36 4.73
C GLY A 104 -16.38 15.99 5.75
N SER A 105 -15.28 16.57 5.28
CA SER A 105 -14.26 17.20 6.13
C SER A 105 -14.58 18.63 6.56
N ALA A 106 -15.43 19.35 5.81
CA ALA A 106 -15.79 20.73 6.09
C ALA A 106 -16.61 20.84 7.40
N ALA A 107 -15.93 21.11 8.51
CA ALA A 107 -16.56 21.23 9.83
C ALA A 107 -17.22 22.61 10.03
N ALA A 108 -16.56 23.69 9.62
CA ALA A 108 -17.06 25.05 9.75
C ALA A 108 -18.17 25.37 8.74
N TYR A 109 -19.17 26.15 9.17
CA TYR A 109 -20.31 26.54 8.31
C TYR A 109 -19.85 27.21 7.01
N ALA A 110 -18.91 28.15 7.09
CA ALA A 110 -18.39 28.87 5.93
C ALA A 110 -17.65 27.92 4.95
N LEU A 111 -16.91 26.93 5.46
CA LEU A 111 -16.26 25.90 4.63
C LEU A 111 -17.29 24.99 3.97
N ARG A 112 -18.39 24.64 4.65
CA ARG A 112 -19.46 23.81 4.07
C ARG A 112 -20.15 24.51 2.90
N GLU A 113 -20.42 25.81 3.04
CA GLU A 113 -20.99 26.63 1.97
C GLU A 113 -20.09 26.63 0.74
N LYS A 114 -18.79 26.86 0.92
CA LYS A 114 -17.82 26.84 -0.18
C LYS A 114 -17.61 25.43 -0.77
N ALA A 115 -17.61 24.38 0.05
CA ALA A 115 -17.54 23.00 -0.43
C ALA A 115 -18.75 22.63 -1.31
N ALA A 116 -19.95 23.14 -0.99
CA ALA A 116 -21.12 22.99 -1.86
C ALA A 116 -20.95 23.74 -3.19
N LEU A 117 -20.33 24.92 -3.17
CA LEU A 117 -20.00 25.67 -4.37
C LEU A 117 -18.94 24.95 -5.24
N VAL A 118 -17.94 24.32 -4.64
CA VAL A 118 -16.96 23.47 -5.35
C VAL A 118 -17.66 22.30 -6.04
N GLU A 119 -18.59 21.62 -5.36
CA GLU A 119 -19.36 20.56 -6.00
C GLU A 119 -20.16 21.08 -7.20
N PHE A 120 -20.88 22.18 -7.03
CA PHE A 120 -21.70 22.76 -8.08
C PHE A 120 -20.84 23.12 -9.31
N THR A 121 -19.73 23.83 -9.10
CA THR A 121 -18.81 24.24 -10.17
C THR A 121 -18.09 23.05 -10.81
N ALA A 122 -17.71 22.02 -10.04
CA ALA A 122 -17.10 20.80 -10.56
C ALA A 122 -18.08 20.00 -11.44
N ARG A 123 -19.35 19.89 -11.02
CA ARG A 123 -20.42 19.25 -11.82
C ARG A 123 -20.75 20.03 -13.09
N ASP A 124 -20.71 21.35 -13.03
CA ASP A 124 -20.95 22.19 -14.20
C ASP A 124 -19.82 22.02 -15.23
N TRP A 125 -18.57 22.16 -14.80
CA TRP A 125 -17.38 21.93 -15.64
C TRP A 125 -17.37 20.52 -16.27
N GLN A 126 -17.81 19.50 -15.52
CA GLN A 126 -17.96 18.12 -16.01
C GLN A 126 -18.86 17.99 -17.23
N GLN A 127 -19.98 18.72 -17.29
CA GLN A 127 -20.91 18.64 -18.41
C GLN A 127 -20.27 19.16 -19.70
N PHE A 128 -19.51 20.26 -19.61
CA PHE A 128 -18.76 20.82 -20.74
C PHE A 128 -17.60 19.90 -21.17
N ALA A 129 -16.85 19.34 -20.21
CA ALA A 129 -15.74 18.45 -20.51
C ALA A 129 -16.21 17.15 -21.21
N ARG A 130 -17.36 16.60 -20.81
CA ARG A 130 -18.00 15.47 -21.50
C ARG A 130 -18.39 15.82 -22.93
N ALA A 131 -18.97 17.01 -23.15
CA ALA A 131 -19.34 17.49 -24.48
C ALA A 131 -18.11 17.57 -25.41
N ALA A 132 -16.98 18.07 -24.89
CA ALA A 132 -15.72 18.19 -25.63
C ALA A 132 -15.11 16.83 -26.06
N LEU A 133 -15.41 15.76 -25.32
CA LEU A 133 -14.98 14.38 -25.61
C LEU A 133 -15.98 13.59 -26.46
N GLY A 134 -17.11 14.18 -26.82
CA GLY A 134 -18.19 13.48 -27.53
C GLY A 134 -18.94 12.46 -26.67
N LEU A 135 -18.81 12.56 -25.34
CA LEU A 135 -19.58 11.78 -24.38
C LEU A 135 -20.97 12.41 -24.18
N PRO A 136 -21.98 11.65 -23.70
CA PRO A 136 -23.29 12.21 -23.37
C PRO A 136 -23.18 13.36 -22.36
N SER A 137 -23.65 14.54 -22.77
CA SER A 137 -23.68 15.80 -22.01
C SER A 137 -25.00 16.54 -22.26
N ARG A 138 -25.39 17.42 -21.32
CA ARG A 138 -26.50 18.36 -21.53
C ARG A 138 -26.08 19.65 -22.25
N GLU A 139 -24.78 19.91 -22.28
CA GLU A 139 -24.17 21.13 -22.82
C GLU A 139 -23.53 20.88 -24.19
N SER A 140 -23.41 21.95 -24.98
CA SER A 140 -22.70 21.95 -26.26
C SER A 140 -21.17 22.07 -26.06
N ASN A 141 -20.39 21.54 -27.00
CA ASN A 141 -18.93 21.71 -27.00
C ASN A 141 -18.55 23.16 -27.37
N ASP A 142 -18.29 24.00 -26.37
CA ASP A 142 -17.72 25.35 -26.50
C ASP A 142 -16.41 25.47 -25.71
N PRO A 143 -15.24 25.53 -26.39
CA PRO A 143 -13.94 25.62 -25.73
C PRO A 143 -13.77 26.84 -24.82
N VAL A 144 -14.33 28.01 -25.18
CA VAL A 144 -14.17 29.24 -24.40
C VAL A 144 -14.93 29.13 -23.08
N THR A 145 -16.13 28.57 -23.12
CA THR A 145 -16.94 28.34 -21.93
C THR A 145 -16.32 27.25 -21.04
N LEU A 146 -15.75 26.19 -21.62
CA LEU A 146 -15.05 25.14 -20.88
C LEU A 146 -13.88 25.71 -20.05
N ASP A 147 -13.02 26.53 -20.67
CA ASP A 147 -11.88 27.15 -20.00
C ASP A 147 -12.31 28.14 -18.92
N ARG A 148 -13.38 28.91 -19.17
CA ARG A 148 -13.96 29.79 -18.15
C ARG A 148 -14.47 29.02 -16.94
N ARG A 149 -15.19 27.92 -17.13
CA ARG A 149 -15.69 27.08 -16.03
C ARG A 149 -14.57 26.40 -15.26
N ALA A 150 -13.49 26.01 -15.95
CA ALA A 150 -12.28 25.52 -15.31
C ALA A 150 -11.66 26.58 -14.39
N ALA A 151 -11.52 27.82 -14.86
CA ALA A 151 -10.99 28.91 -14.05
C ALA A 151 -11.89 29.25 -12.84
N GLU A 152 -13.22 29.20 -13.01
CA GLU A 152 -14.17 29.36 -11.90
C GLU A 152 -14.01 28.29 -10.83
N LEU A 153 -13.87 27.02 -11.23
CA LEU A 153 -13.60 25.91 -10.30
C LEU A 153 -12.28 26.12 -9.54
N ASP A 154 -11.20 26.50 -10.22
CA ASP A 154 -9.91 26.76 -9.59
C ASP A 154 -9.98 27.90 -8.57
N ALA A 155 -10.71 28.96 -8.89
CA ALA A 155 -10.91 30.10 -7.99
C ALA A 155 -11.62 29.67 -6.70
N VAL A 156 -12.70 28.89 -6.80
CA VAL A 156 -13.43 28.42 -5.61
C VAL A 156 -12.58 27.44 -4.78
N ILE A 157 -11.80 26.56 -5.41
CA ILE A 157 -10.88 25.67 -4.69
C ILE A 157 -9.81 26.47 -3.95
N ALA A 158 -9.25 27.51 -4.57
CA ALA A 158 -8.26 28.38 -3.94
C ALA A 158 -8.85 29.12 -2.72
N GLU A 159 -10.10 29.56 -2.79
CA GLU A 159 -10.80 30.15 -1.63
C GLU A 159 -10.96 29.13 -0.50
N VAL A 160 -11.33 27.88 -0.80
CA VAL A 160 -11.46 26.81 0.20
C VAL A 160 -10.14 26.51 0.88
N GLU A 161 -9.04 26.40 0.12
CA GLU A 161 -7.70 26.20 0.69
C GLU A 161 -7.31 27.36 1.60
N ALA A 162 -7.49 28.60 1.15
CA ALA A 162 -7.16 29.79 1.94
C ALA A 162 -7.99 29.87 3.24
N MET A 163 -9.28 29.50 3.18
CA MET A 163 -10.13 29.46 4.36
C MET A 163 -9.73 28.36 5.34
N ALA A 164 -9.37 27.17 4.85
CA ALA A 164 -8.91 26.07 5.68
C ALA A 164 -7.54 26.36 6.32
N ASP A 165 -6.61 26.98 5.57
CA ASP A 165 -5.32 27.45 6.09
C ASP A 165 -5.52 28.53 7.17
N ALA A 166 -6.40 29.51 6.93
CA ALA A 166 -6.72 30.54 7.91
C ALA A 166 -7.34 29.95 9.19
N GLU A 167 -8.28 29.00 9.06
CA GLU A 167 -8.86 28.32 10.22
C GLU A 167 -7.80 27.54 11.03
N ALA A 168 -6.90 26.81 10.36
CA ALA A 168 -5.83 26.09 11.03
C ALA A 168 -4.88 27.04 11.79
N LEU A 169 -4.49 28.14 11.15
CA LEU A 169 -3.62 29.16 11.75
C LEU A 169 -4.28 29.87 12.93
N ASP A 170 -5.54 30.26 12.81
CA ASP A 170 -6.30 30.92 13.88
C ASP A 170 -6.45 29.99 15.10
N ARG A 171 -6.68 28.68 14.87
CA ARG A 171 -6.77 27.68 15.94
C ARG A 171 -5.45 27.50 16.67
N LEU A 172 -4.34 27.39 15.94
CA LEU A 172 -2.99 27.32 16.51
C LEU A 172 -2.64 28.59 17.31
N ALA A 173 -2.99 29.76 16.79
CA ALA A 173 -2.75 31.03 17.47
C ALA A 173 -3.59 31.17 18.76
N ALA A 174 -4.86 30.79 18.72
CA ALA A 174 -5.75 30.79 19.88
C ALA A 174 -5.24 29.83 20.98
N GLU A 175 -4.75 28.66 20.59
CA GLU A 175 -4.16 27.68 21.50
C GLU A 175 -2.85 28.19 22.13
N ALA A 176 -1.96 28.80 21.35
CA ALA A 176 -0.75 29.41 21.86
C ALA A 176 -1.06 30.54 22.87
N ALA A 177 -2.12 31.31 22.62
CA ALA A 177 -2.59 32.34 23.55
C ALA A 177 -3.17 31.75 24.84
N ALA A 178 -3.95 30.66 24.74
CA ALA A 178 -4.49 29.94 25.90
C ALA A 178 -3.39 29.34 26.76
N PHE A 179 -2.41 28.67 26.15
CA PHE A 179 -1.26 28.09 26.86
C PHE A 179 -0.44 29.16 27.60
N ARG A 180 -0.22 30.32 26.97
CA ARG A 180 0.41 31.46 27.64
C ARG A 180 -0.39 31.96 28.84
N ALA A 181 -1.72 32.03 28.72
CA ALA A 181 -2.58 32.44 29.83
C ALA A 181 -2.51 31.45 31.00
N ASP A 182 -2.47 30.15 30.72
CA ASP A 182 -2.31 29.10 31.73
C ASP A 182 -0.96 29.20 32.46
N LEU A 183 0.15 29.43 31.74
CA LEU A 183 1.46 29.64 32.34
C LEU A 183 1.48 30.87 33.28
N VAL A 184 0.87 31.98 32.86
CA VAL A 184 0.74 33.17 33.71
C VAL A 184 -0.14 32.89 34.93
N GLY A 185 -1.22 32.13 34.77
CA GLY A 185 -2.09 31.69 35.86
C GLY A 185 -1.36 30.84 36.91
N ILE A 186 -0.59 29.85 36.46
CA ILE A 186 0.24 29.00 37.34
C ILE A 186 1.29 29.85 38.08
N ALA A 187 1.98 30.74 37.37
CA ALA A 187 2.97 31.63 37.98
C ALA A 187 2.33 32.56 39.04
N ALA A 188 1.13 33.09 38.77
CA ALA A 188 0.39 33.91 39.72
C ALA A 188 -0.04 33.12 40.97
N ILE A 189 -0.48 31.86 40.81
CA ILE A 189 -0.84 30.98 41.94
C ILE A 189 0.40 30.66 42.78
N LEU A 190 1.51 30.27 42.15
CA LEU A 190 2.76 29.98 42.85
C LEU A 190 3.30 31.20 43.59
N GLY A 191 3.25 32.38 42.95
CA GLY A 191 3.63 33.64 43.58
C GLY A 191 2.72 34.00 44.77
N GLY A 192 1.40 33.83 44.63
CA GLY A 192 0.44 34.04 45.70
C GLY A 192 0.64 33.09 46.88
N VAL A 193 0.90 31.81 46.60
CA VAL A 193 1.19 30.78 47.61
C VAL A 193 2.50 31.11 48.34
N MET A 194 3.55 31.51 47.63
CA MET A 194 4.82 31.94 48.25
C MET A 194 4.62 33.19 49.14
N LEU A 195 3.83 34.17 48.69
CA LEU A 195 3.52 35.36 49.49
C LEU A 195 2.75 35.00 50.77
N LEU A 196 1.72 34.16 50.65
CA LEU A 196 0.91 33.71 51.79
C LEU A 196 1.74 32.85 52.76
N ALA A 197 2.63 32.01 52.25
CA ALA A 197 3.59 31.25 53.05
C ALA A 197 4.56 32.17 53.80
N ALA A 198 5.08 33.22 53.16
CA ALA A 198 5.95 34.20 53.79
C ALA A 198 5.24 35.01 54.90
N ILE A 199 4.00 35.43 54.66
CA ILE A 199 3.16 36.13 55.66
C ILE A 199 2.84 35.20 56.83
N SER A 200 2.42 33.95 56.56
CA SER A 200 2.12 32.95 57.59
C SER A 200 3.35 32.58 58.43
N GLY A 201 4.51 32.43 57.77
CA GLY A 201 5.81 32.21 58.40
C GLY A 201 6.20 33.36 59.33
N SER A 202 6.06 34.61 58.88
CA SER A 202 6.39 35.82 59.65
C SER A 202 5.52 35.97 60.90
N ILE A 203 4.21 35.72 60.79
CA ILE A 203 3.27 35.76 61.94
C ILE A 203 3.63 34.67 62.97
N SER A 204 4.01 33.48 62.50
CA SER A 204 4.36 32.35 63.36
C SER A 204 5.70 32.56 64.08
N THR A 205 6.69 33.20 63.44
CA THR A 205 7.99 33.51 64.06
C THR A 205 7.87 34.60 65.13
N ILE A 206 7.08 35.66 64.91
CA ILE A 206 6.93 36.75 65.90
C ILE A 206 6.27 36.24 67.21
N GLY A 207 5.27 35.35 67.09
CA GLY A 207 4.58 34.78 68.24
C GLY A 207 5.43 33.78 69.04
N THR A 208 6.25 32.99 68.36
CA THR A 208 7.09 31.94 68.99
C THR A 208 8.37 32.49 69.57
N THR A 209 9.10 33.35 68.84
CA THR A 209 10.36 33.94 69.29
C THR A 209 10.15 34.81 70.53
N SER A 210 9.07 35.60 70.61
CA SER A 210 8.77 36.39 71.81
C SER A 210 8.43 35.52 73.02
N ALA A 211 7.80 34.35 72.81
CA ALA A 211 7.46 33.42 73.88
C ALA A 211 8.68 32.64 74.38
N LEU A 212 9.58 32.24 73.48
CA LEU A 212 10.86 31.62 73.83
C LEU A 212 11.77 32.61 74.57
N LEU A 213 11.91 33.86 74.09
CA LEU A 213 12.71 34.90 74.76
C LEU A 213 12.18 35.26 76.16
N ARG A 214 10.87 35.14 76.41
CA ARG A 214 10.29 35.28 77.75
C ARG A 214 10.68 34.10 78.64
N MET A 215 10.65 32.87 78.12
CA MET A 215 11.03 31.67 78.87
C MET A 215 12.54 31.61 79.14
N THR A 216 13.37 31.96 78.17
CA THR A 216 14.84 32.04 78.31
C THR A 216 15.24 33.11 79.33
N ARG A 217 14.56 34.26 79.36
CA ARG A 217 14.76 35.26 80.43
C ARG A 217 14.39 34.69 81.80
N ARG A 218 13.23 34.04 81.93
CA ARG A 218 12.84 33.42 83.20
C ARG A 218 13.77 32.30 83.66
N MET A 219 14.29 31.50 82.74
CA MET A 219 15.28 30.48 83.07
C MET A 219 16.59 31.11 83.58
N ARG A 220 16.99 32.25 83.01
CA ARG A 220 18.14 33.04 83.49
C ARG A 220 17.89 33.63 84.87
N ASP A 221 16.70 34.19 85.09
CA ASP A 221 16.29 34.75 86.39
C ASP A 221 16.29 33.66 87.49
N LEU A 222 15.71 32.48 87.20
CA LEU A 222 15.75 31.32 88.09
C LEU A 222 17.19 30.84 88.37
N ALA A 223 18.04 30.77 87.34
CA ALA A 223 19.44 30.38 87.48
C ALA A 223 20.26 31.39 88.29
N SER A 224 19.85 32.67 88.31
CA SER A 224 20.43 33.71 89.17
C SER A 224 19.88 33.73 90.60
N GLY A 225 18.98 32.80 90.96
CA GLY A 225 18.46 32.63 92.31
C GLY A 225 17.17 33.39 92.64
N ASP A 226 16.53 34.04 91.65
CA ASP A 226 15.24 34.69 91.84
C ASP A 226 14.10 33.65 91.72
N LEU A 227 13.70 33.09 92.86
CA LEU A 227 12.60 32.12 92.97
C LEU A 227 11.24 32.78 93.26
N ALA A 228 11.20 34.08 93.57
CA ALA A 228 9.99 34.76 94.06
C ALA A 228 9.05 35.19 92.92
N ALA A 229 9.57 35.41 91.70
CA ALA A 229 8.78 35.86 90.56
C ALA A 229 7.86 34.75 89.99
N PRO A 230 6.58 35.02 89.70
CA PRO A 230 5.68 34.03 89.10
C PRO A 230 6.04 33.72 87.65
N ILE A 231 6.03 32.43 87.30
CA ILE A 231 6.28 31.95 85.93
C ILE A 231 4.99 32.15 85.11
N GLY A 232 5.03 33.06 84.14
CA GLY A 232 3.90 33.34 83.25
C GLY A 232 3.64 32.22 82.25
N GLY A 233 2.37 32.01 81.86
CA GLY A 233 2.01 31.09 80.78
C GLY A 233 1.64 29.65 81.21
N LEU A 234 1.44 29.39 82.50
CA LEU A 234 1.09 28.06 83.06
C LEU A 234 -0.22 27.47 82.51
N ALA A 235 -1.19 28.32 82.18
CA ALA A 235 -2.47 27.92 81.60
C ALA A 235 -2.38 27.55 80.10
N ARG A 236 -1.22 27.75 79.44
CA ARG A 236 -1.04 27.35 78.04
C ARG A 236 -0.99 25.82 77.93
N ARG A 237 -1.72 25.26 76.96
CA ARG A 237 -1.77 23.81 76.70
C ARG A 237 -0.80 23.33 75.61
N ASP A 238 0.08 24.20 75.13
CA ASP A 238 1.09 23.88 74.11
C ASP A 238 2.48 23.62 74.72
N GLU A 239 3.47 23.35 73.88
CA GLU A 239 4.85 22.99 74.23
C GLU A 239 5.54 24.09 75.04
N VAL A 240 5.24 25.37 74.75
CA VAL A 240 5.73 26.50 75.55
C VAL A 240 5.06 26.52 76.93
N GLY A 241 3.79 26.12 77.03
CA GLY A 241 3.12 25.87 78.31
C GLY A 241 3.68 24.66 79.07
N ALA A 242 4.11 23.61 78.35
CA ALA A 242 4.80 22.47 78.95
C ALA A 242 6.18 22.90 79.51
N MET A 243 6.91 23.76 78.80
CA MET A 243 8.15 24.38 79.31
C MET A 243 7.87 25.29 80.52
N ALA A 244 6.74 26.02 80.55
CA ALA A 244 6.36 26.87 81.69
C ALA A 244 6.11 26.03 82.96
N ARG A 245 5.39 24.91 82.80
CA ARG A 245 5.19 23.93 83.87
C ARG A 245 6.48 23.23 84.26
N ALA A 246 7.36 22.92 83.31
CA ALA A 246 8.67 22.36 83.59
C ALA A 246 9.58 23.36 84.32
N LEU A 247 9.52 24.66 84.01
CA LEU A 247 10.20 25.70 84.77
C LEU A 247 9.60 25.87 86.18
N GLN A 248 8.29 25.66 86.34
CA GLN A 248 7.65 25.66 87.66
C GLN A 248 8.14 24.47 88.49
N VAL A 249 8.12 23.27 87.92
CA VAL A 249 8.70 22.07 88.54
C VAL A 249 10.20 22.25 88.80
N PHE A 250 10.95 22.93 87.94
CA PHE A 250 12.38 23.21 88.14
C PHE A 250 12.63 24.25 89.23
N ARG A 251 11.82 25.30 89.33
CA ARG A 251 11.84 26.27 90.44
C ARG A 251 11.54 25.57 91.77
N ASP A 252 10.48 24.76 91.76
CA ASP A 252 10.03 24.00 92.93
C ASP A 252 11.09 22.92 93.28
N ALA A 253 11.76 22.33 92.29
CA ALA A 253 12.87 21.39 92.46
C ALA A 253 14.20 22.07 92.82
N LEU A 254 14.46 23.34 92.47
CA LEU A 254 15.60 24.13 92.96
C LEU A 254 15.42 24.49 94.44
N ASP A 255 14.17 24.65 94.88
CA ASP A 255 13.79 24.77 96.28
C ASP A 255 14.00 23.43 97.02
N GLU A 256 13.75 22.30 96.36
CA GLU A 256 13.95 20.93 96.90
C GLU A 256 15.42 20.42 96.77
N ARG A 257 16.21 20.90 95.79
CA ARG A 257 17.61 20.48 95.52
C ARG A 257 18.63 20.97 96.55
N ARG A 258 18.22 21.81 97.50
CA ARG A 258 19.01 22.00 98.72
C ARG A 258 19.06 20.74 99.60
N GLY A 259 18.23 19.71 99.31
CA GLY A 259 18.12 18.50 100.13
C GLY A 259 18.57 17.16 99.53
N LEU A 260 18.82 17.00 98.22
CA LEU A 260 18.86 15.65 97.60
C LEU A 260 19.93 15.47 96.51
N GLU A 261 21.22 15.65 96.82
CA GLU A 261 22.32 15.38 95.86
C GLU A 261 22.92 13.96 95.90
N ALA A 262 22.29 12.96 96.53
CA ALA A 262 22.96 11.67 96.78
C ALA A 262 22.47 10.43 95.99
N ALA A 263 21.80 10.52 94.83
CA ALA A 263 21.24 9.31 94.19
C ALA A 263 21.17 9.26 92.64
N ARG A 264 22.14 9.79 91.89
CA ARG A 264 22.02 9.87 90.40
C ARG A 264 23.05 9.10 89.56
N GLN A 265 23.95 8.32 90.14
CA GLN A 265 25.05 7.73 89.37
C GLN A 265 24.78 6.36 88.71
N GLU A 266 23.62 5.74 88.93
CA GLU A 266 23.40 4.37 88.43
C GLU A 266 22.75 4.29 87.03
N SER A 267 22.07 5.34 86.56
CA SER A 267 21.28 5.26 85.31
C SER A 267 22.07 5.53 84.01
N MET A 268 23.20 6.26 84.07
CA MET A 268 23.93 6.70 82.86
C MET A 268 24.61 5.56 82.09
N HIS A 269 25.09 4.51 82.77
CA HIS A 269 25.84 3.42 82.11
C HIS A 269 25.00 2.49 81.22
N SER A 270 23.68 2.48 81.37
CA SER A 270 22.78 1.68 80.50
C SER A 270 22.40 2.41 79.21
N GLN A 271 22.50 3.75 79.19
CA GLN A 271 22.13 4.57 78.04
C GLN A 271 23.28 4.66 77.02
N THR A 272 24.54 4.75 77.48
CA THR A 272 25.71 4.85 76.59
C THR A 272 25.90 3.61 75.72
N ARG A 273 25.77 2.39 76.29
CA ARG A 273 25.93 1.13 75.51
C ARG A 273 24.88 0.98 74.40
N ARG A 274 23.64 1.43 74.62
CA ARG A 274 22.59 1.41 73.59
C ARG A 274 22.85 2.45 72.49
N ALA A 275 23.41 3.59 72.84
CA ALA A 275 23.75 4.64 71.87
C ALA A 275 24.91 4.20 70.95
N GLU A 276 25.92 3.53 71.49
CA GLU A 276 27.06 3.00 70.73
C GLU A 276 26.64 1.87 69.76
N ALA A 277 25.81 0.93 70.21
CA ALA A 277 25.28 -0.14 69.34
C ALA A 277 24.43 0.42 68.19
N LEU A 278 23.57 1.42 68.45
CA LEU A 278 22.74 2.04 67.42
C LEU A 278 23.58 2.82 66.39
N ALA A 279 24.68 3.45 66.81
CA ALA A 279 25.59 4.15 65.90
C ALA A 279 26.33 3.18 64.97
N GLY A 280 26.80 2.05 65.50
CA GLY A 280 27.43 1.00 64.69
C GLY A 280 26.48 0.40 63.65
N PHE A 281 25.24 0.10 64.06
CA PHE A 281 24.18 -0.34 63.15
C PHE A 281 23.93 0.64 61.98
N GLN A 282 23.82 1.94 62.30
CA GLN A 282 23.55 2.97 61.29
C GLN A 282 24.69 3.12 60.29
N HIS A 283 25.94 2.97 60.72
CA HIS A 283 27.11 3.08 59.86
C HIS A 283 27.18 1.92 58.86
N GLU A 284 27.06 0.67 59.33
CA GLU A 284 27.09 -0.53 58.48
C GLU A 284 25.93 -0.55 57.47
N LEU A 285 24.74 -0.12 57.91
CA LEU A 285 23.59 -0.04 57.01
C LEU A 285 23.79 1.05 55.93
N ALA A 286 24.34 2.20 56.29
CA ALA A 286 24.61 3.27 55.33
C ALA A 286 25.61 2.83 54.26
N ASP A 287 26.71 2.17 54.67
CA ASP A 287 27.74 1.71 53.72
C ASP A 287 27.16 0.70 52.71
N ILE A 288 26.38 -0.28 53.17
CA ILE A 288 25.77 -1.26 52.27
C ILE A 288 24.74 -0.65 51.33
N VAL A 289 23.95 0.31 51.79
CA VAL A 289 22.99 1.01 50.92
C VAL A 289 23.72 1.83 49.86
N ASP A 290 24.82 2.50 50.23
CA ASP A 290 25.64 3.28 49.27
C ASP A 290 26.27 2.37 48.20
N GLN A 291 26.80 1.20 48.60
CA GLN A 291 27.34 0.22 47.64
C GLN A 291 26.26 -0.37 46.73
N ALA A 292 25.10 -0.73 47.29
CA ALA A 292 23.97 -1.23 46.53
C ALA A 292 23.45 -0.18 45.53
N ALA A 293 23.46 1.11 45.91
CA ALA A 293 23.11 2.22 45.02
C ALA A 293 24.10 2.38 43.86
N MET A 294 25.37 1.99 44.04
CA MET A 294 26.38 1.92 42.98
C MET A 294 26.32 0.63 42.16
N GLY A 295 25.39 -0.30 42.47
CA GLY A 295 25.22 -1.57 41.78
C GLY A 295 26.15 -2.70 42.27
N ASP A 296 26.90 -2.49 43.35
CA ASP A 296 27.67 -3.56 44.00
C ASP A 296 26.81 -4.27 45.06
N PHE A 297 26.31 -5.45 44.68
CA PHE A 297 25.53 -6.33 45.55
C PHE A 297 26.37 -7.49 46.13
N SER A 298 27.70 -7.45 46.04
CA SER A 298 28.60 -8.51 46.54
C SER A 298 28.79 -8.44 48.06
N ARG A 299 28.64 -7.26 48.65
CA ARG A 299 28.76 -7.01 50.10
C ARG A 299 27.62 -7.67 50.88
N ARG A 300 27.88 -8.02 52.14
CA ARG A 300 26.91 -8.61 53.06
C ARG A 300 26.94 -7.86 54.39
N LEU A 301 25.76 -7.63 54.96
CA LEU A 301 25.58 -6.96 56.24
C LEU A 301 25.96 -7.94 57.36
N ASP A 302 26.98 -7.59 58.15
CA ASP A 302 27.40 -8.33 59.34
C ASP A 302 27.23 -7.44 60.57
N LEU A 303 26.31 -7.83 61.45
CA LEU A 303 26.00 -7.11 62.69
C LEU A 303 26.40 -7.91 63.94
N SER A 304 27.25 -8.93 63.78
CA SER A 304 27.74 -9.77 64.89
C SER A 304 28.41 -8.95 66.01
N ALA A 305 29.06 -7.83 65.64
CA ALA A 305 29.70 -6.91 66.57
C ALA A 305 28.72 -5.95 67.29
N VAL A 306 27.50 -5.77 66.78
CA VAL A 306 26.53 -4.79 67.27
C VAL A 306 25.51 -5.40 68.22
N GLY A 307 25.19 -6.69 68.07
CA GLY A 307 24.32 -7.44 68.96
C GLY A 307 23.47 -8.49 68.24
N SER A 308 23.22 -9.62 68.89
CA SER A 308 22.46 -10.74 68.32
C SER A 308 21.03 -10.38 67.92
N GLU A 309 20.46 -9.31 68.49
CA GLU A 309 19.12 -8.83 68.22
C GLU A 309 18.93 -8.30 66.78
N PHE A 310 20.01 -7.93 66.08
CA PHE A 310 19.95 -7.42 64.71
C PHE A 310 20.23 -8.48 63.64
N GLY A 311 20.59 -9.72 64.03
CA GLY A 311 20.96 -10.78 63.08
C GLY A 311 19.84 -11.11 62.08
N ALA A 312 18.60 -11.24 62.56
CA ALA A 312 17.45 -11.52 61.69
C ALA A 312 17.16 -10.39 60.67
N PHE A 313 17.58 -9.16 60.95
CA PHE A 313 17.49 -8.06 59.99
C PHE A 313 18.62 -8.14 58.96
N ALA A 314 19.86 -8.40 59.41
CA ALA A 314 21.00 -8.62 58.51
C ALA A 314 20.73 -9.74 57.52
N ASP A 315 20.16 -10.86 57.97
CA ASP A 315 19.78 -11.99 57.11
C ASP A 315 18.80 -11.56 56.02
N ARG A 316 17.75 -10.81 56.37
CA ARG A 316 16.77 -10.33 55.38
C ARG A 316 17.38 -9.37 54.36
N VAL A 317 18.26 -8.48 54.78
CA VAL A 317 18.99 -7.57 53.88
C VAL A 317 19.90 -8.37 52.95
N ASN A 318 20.61 -9.37 53.48
CA ASN A 318 21.49 -10.22 52.70
C ASN A 318 20.73 -11.06 51.67
N THR A 319 19.59 -11.64 52.03
CA THR A 319 18.70 -12.34 51.08
C THR A 319 18.22 -11.40 49.98
N LEU A 320 17.84 -10.16 50.32
CA LEU A 320 17.44 -9.17 49.32
C LEU A 320 18.60 -8.86 48.34
N LEU A 321 19.80 -8.61 48.85
CA LEU A 321 20.98 -8.35 48.03
C LEU A 321 21.31 -9.54 47.12
N GLU A 322 21.18 -10.76 47.63
CA GLU A 322 21.41 -11.99 46.87
C GLU A 322 20.39 -12.17 45.73
N THR A 323 19.10 -11.98 46.00
CA THR A 323 18.05 -12.04 44.97
C THR A 323 18.26 -11.00 43.87
N VAL A 324 18.59 -9.76 44.24
CA VAL A 324 18.84 -8.67 43.29
C VAL A 324 20.10 -8.96 42.45
N ALA A 325 21.19 -9.39 43.10
CA ALA A 325 22.44 -9.74 42.42
C ALA A 325 22.26 -10.90 41.44
N GLY A 326 21.55 -11.96 41.87
CA GLY A 326 21.26 -13.13 41.06
C GLY A 326 20.42 -12.78 39.83
N GLY A 327 19.27 -12.12 40.04
CA GLY A 327 18.34 -11.78 38.97
C GLY A 327 18.94 -10.87 37.91
N ILE A 328 19.64 -9.81 38.32
CA ILE A 328 20.29 -8.88 37.39
C ILE A 328 21.50 -9.53 36.72
N GLY A 329 22.34 -10.24 37.47
CA GLY A 329 23.55 -10.88 36.95
C GLY A 329 23.26 -11.98 35.94
N GLU A 330 22.27 -12.83 36.20
CA GLU A 330 21.84 -13.88 35.28
C GLU A 330 21.21 -13.30 34.02
N THR A 331 20.31 -12.33 34.16
CA THR A 331 19.73 -11.61 33.02
C THR A 331 20.80 -10.95 32.17
N GLY A 332 21.78 -10.30 32.79
CA GLY A 332 22.92 -9.69 32.10
C GLY A 332 23.73 -10.70 31.28
N ARG A 333 24.00 -11.89 31.83
CA ARG A 333 24.70 -12.97 31.10
C ARG A 333 23.92 -13.43 29.87
N VAL A 334 22.60 -13.59 30.00
CA VAL A 334 21.74 -13.99 28.86
C VAL A 334 21.71 -12.90 27.80
N LEU A 335 21.55 -11.63 28.17
CA LEU A 335 21.56 -10.52 27.24
C LEU A 335 22.92 -10.38 26.52
N ALA A 336 24.03 -10.65 27.20
CA ALA A 336 25.36 -10.69 26.59
C ALA A 336 25.48 -11.82 25.56
N ALA A 337 25.01 -13.02 25.88
CA ALA A 337 24.97 -14.14 24.94
C ALA A 337 24.08 -13.83 23.71
N LEU A 338 22.92 -13.18 23.92
CA LEU A 338 22.05 -12.72 22.83
C LEU A 338 22.76 -11.72 21.90
N ALA A 339 23.61 -10.84 22.44
CA ALA A 339 24.40 -9.90 21.65
C ALA A 339 25.44 -10.61 20.77
N GLU A 340 25.95 -11.76 21.21
CA GLU A 340 26.82 -12.66 20.44
C GLU A 340 26.03 -13.61 19.51
N ALA A 341 24.71 -13.41 19.40
CA ALA A 341 23.77 -14.25 18.67
C ALA A 341 23.70 -15.71 19.18
N ASP A 342 24.14 -15.95 20.42
CA ASP A 342 23.92 -17.20 21.11
C ASP A 342 22.54 -17.18 21.81
N LEU A 343 21.58 -17.83 21.16
CA LEU A 343 20.21 -17.95 21.65
C LEU A 343 19.99 -19.21 22.49
N THR A 344 21.04 -19.89 22.95
CA THR A 344 20.90 -21.11 23.76
C THR A 344 20.76 -20.83 25.26
N HIS A 345 21.27 -19.68 25.72
CA HIS A 345 21.24 -19.28 27.12
C HIS A 345 19.85 -18.78 27.57
N ARG A 346 19.42 -19.19 28.76
CA ARG A 346 18.16 -18.76 29.39
C ARG A 346 18.41 -18.34 30.84
N VAL A 347 17.50 -17.52 31.36
CA VAL A 347 17.43 -17.22 32.80
C VAL A 347 16.67 -18.38 33.45
N GLU A 348 17.34 -19.15 34.30
CA GLU A 348 16.85 -20.39 34.91
C GLU A 348 16.51 -20.22 36.39
N GLY A 349 17.09 -19.25 37.08
CA GLY A 349 16.86 -19.03 38.52
C GLY A 349 15.38 -18.91 38.91
N ASP A 350 15.06 -19.36 40.13
CA ASP A 350 13.72 -19.21 40.72
C ASP A 350 13.60 -17.82 41.34
N TYR A 351 12.71 -17.02 40.78
CA TYR A 351 12.45 -15.65 41.20
C TYR A 351 10.96 -15.45 41.39
N ASP A 352 10.60 -14.47 42.23
CA ASP A 352 9.21 -14.09 42.47
C ASP A 352 8.95 -12.65 42.03
N GLY A 353 7.69 -12.36 41.70
CA GLY A 353 7.23 -11.02 41.35
C GLY A 353 7.97 -10.43 40.15
N VAL A 354 8.49 -9.21 40.31
CA VAL A 354 9.11 -8.45 39.20
C VAL A 354 10.34 -9.15 38.61
N PHE A 355 11.06 -9.94 39.41
CA PHE A 355 12.22 -10.70 38.90
C PHE A 355 11.80 -11.92 38.07
N ASP A 356 10.64 -12.52 38.36
CA ASP A 356 10.05 -13.55 37.48
C ASP A 356 9.58 -12.94 36.16
N ASP A 357 8.94 -11.76 36.21
CA ASP A 357 8.57 -11.02 35.00
C ASP A 357 9.79 -10.68 34.13
N LEU A 358 10.92 -10.30 34.76
CA LEU A 358 12.19 -10.04 34.07
C LEU A 358 12.75 -11.32 33.42
N LYS A 359 12.74 -12.45 34.13
CA LYS A 359 13.11 -13.77 33.61
C LYS A 359 12.24 -14.13 32.40
N ALA A 360 10.92 -14.06 32.55
CA ALA A 360 9.96 -14.38 31.51
C ALA A 360 10.15 -13.49 30.27
N SER A 361 10.30 -12.17 30.47
CA SER A 361 10.52 -11.21 29.38
C SER A 361 11.83 -11.46 28.65
N THR A 362 12.92 -11.70 29.37
CA THR A 362 14.24 -11.98 28.78
C THR A 362 14.22 -13.28 27.96
N ASN A 363 13.64 -14.34 28.52
CA ASN A 363 13.49 -15.62 27.82
C ASN A 363 12.55 -15.52 26.62
N ALA A 364 11.50 -14.70 26.69
CA ALA A 364 10.60 -14.45 25.57
C ALA A 364 11.29 -13.72 24.41
N VAL A 365 12.17 -12.74 24.71
CA VAL A 365 13.01 -12.08 23.69
C VAL A 365 13.92 -13.10 23.01
N ALA A 366 14.61 -13.94 23.79
CA ALA A 366 15.47 -14.99 23.25
C ALA A 366 14.69 -15.97 22.34
N SER A 367 13.49 -16.38 22.76
CA SER A 367 12.63 -17.27 21.97
C SER A 367 12.17 -16.61 20.66
N LYS A 368 11.65 -15.37 20.72
CA LYS A 368 11.18 -14.65 19.53
C LYS A 368 12.29 -14.43 18.52
N LEU A 369 13.49 -14.08 18.97
CA LEU A 369 14.64 -13.94 18.10
C LEU A 369 15.02 -15.29 17.48
N GLY A 370 14.90 -16.39 18.24
CA GLY A 370 15.08 -17.76 17.77
C GLY A 370 14.11 -18.13 16.64
N ASP A 371 12.83 -17.81 16.81
CA ASP A 371 11.80 -18.05 15.80
C ASP A 371 12.08 -17.27 14.52
N ILE A 372 12.50 -16.00 14.65
CA ILE A 372 12.87 -15.15 13.50
C ILE A 372 14.07 -15.75 12.75
N LEU A 373 15.13 -16.16 13.46
CA LEU A 373 16.30 -16.77 12.82
C LEU A 373 15.97 -18.13 12.18
N ALA A 374 15.12 -18.94 12.81
CA ALA A 374 14.64 -20.18 12.23
C ALA A 374 13.84 -19.93 10.94
N GLY A 375 12.94 -18.94 10.96
CA GLY A 375 12.21 -18.49 9.78
C GLY A 375 13.14 -18.02 8.66
N LEU A 376 14.16 -17.23 8.98
CA LEU A 376 15.15 -16.73 8.02
C LEU A 376 15.98 -17.87 7.39
N ARG A 377 16.36 -18.88 8.19
CA ARG A 377 17.06 -20.07 7.66
C ARG A 377 16.16 -20.90 6.73
N ALA A 378 14.89 -21.05 7.08
CA ALA A 378 13.91 -21.76 6.26
C ALA A 378 13.68 -21.04 4.92
N THR A 379 13.48 -19.72 4.94
CA THR A 379 13.30 -18.91 3.72
C THR A 379 14.54 -18.91 2.84
N SER A 380 15.74 -18.81 3.43
CA SER A 380 17.00 -18.93 2.68
C SER A 380 17.15 -20.30 2.01
N THR A 381 16.77 -21.38 2.69
CA THR A 381 16.80 -22.73 2.12
C THR A 381 15.80 -22.87 0.98
N ALA A 382 14.57 -22.38 1.15
CA ALA A 382 13.55 -22.37 0.10
C ALA A 382 14.00 -21.54 -1.12
N LEU A 383 14.59 -20.36 -0.90
CA LEU A 383 15.13 -19.52 -1.96
C LEU A 383 16.26 -20.23 -2.73
N ARG A 384 17.16 -20.92 -2.04
CA ARG A 384 18.22 -21.73 -2.68
C ARG A 384 17.65 -22.84 -3.56
N ILE A 385 16.57 -23.50 -3.13
CA ILE A 385 15.89 -24.53 -3.93
C ILE A 385 15.24 -23.90 -5.17
N ALA A 386 14.43 -22.86 -4.99
CA ALA A 386 13.73 -22.18 -6.08
C ALA A 386 14.70 -21.59 -7.12
N THR A 387 15.81 -20.99 -6.68
CA THR A 387 16.85 -20.49 -7.58
C THR A 387 17.56 -21.62 -8.34
N GLY A 388 17.73 -22.79 -7.73
CA GLY A 388 18.21 -23.99 -8.40
C GLY A 388 17.26 -24.48 -9.50
N GLU A 389 15.96 -24.50 -9.24
CA GLU A 389 14.93 -24.88 -10.22
C GLU A 389 14.84 -23.88 -11.39
N ILE A 390 14.93 -22.58 -11.11
CA ILE A 390 14.97 -21.54 -12.15
C ILE A 390 16.21 -21.71 -13.03
N LEU A 391 17.37 -21.98 -12.43
CA LEU A 391 18.60 -22.20 -13.19
C LEU A 391 18.49 -23.42 -14.11
N ALA A 392 17.91 -24.51 -13.62
CA ALA A 392 17.64 -25.69 -14.44
C ALA A 392 16.66 -25.38 -15.59
N GLY A 393 15.53 -24.73 -15.30
CA GLY A 393 14.55 -24.33 -16.31
C GLY A 393 15.08 -23.34 -17.34
N ALA A 394 15.96 -22.42 -16.95
CA ALA A 394 16.64 -21.52 -17.87
C ALA A 394 17.61 -22.28 -18.79
N GLY A 395 18.29 -23.31 -18.28
CA GLY A 395 19.11 -24.23 -19.08
C GLY A 395 18.29 -24.96 -20.14
N ASP A 396 17.17 -25.58 -19.72
CA ASP A 396 16.27 -26.31 -20.63
C ASP A 396 15.66 -25.38 -21.69
N LEU A 397 15.24 -24.18 -21.30
CA LEU A 397 14.70 -23.18 -22.22
C LEU A 397 15.76 -22.74 -23.23
N SER A 398 16.99 -22.49 -22.80
CA SER A 398 18.09 -22.13 -23.70
C SER A 398 18.37 -23.23 -24.72
N GLU A 399 18.37 -24.49 -24.29
CA GLU A 399 18.54 -25.63 -25.19
C GLU A 399 17.37 -25.72 -26.19
N HIS A 400 16.12 -25.58 -25.71
CA HIS A 400 14.94 -25.57 -26.58
C HIS A 400 14.96 -24.43 -27.58
N THR A 401 15.28 -23.20 -27.16
CA THR A 401 15.41 -22.04 -28.05
C THR A 401 16.49 -22.26 -29.10
N THR A 402 17.61 -22.89 -28.75
CA THR A 402 18.67 -23.23 -29.71
C THR A 402 18.19 -24.26 -30.75
N ARG A 403 17.51 -25.34 -30.30
CA ARG A 403 16.91 -26.32 -31.23
C ARG A 403 15.82 -25.68 -32.11
N GLN A 404 15.02 -24.78 -31.56
CA GLN A 404 13.96 -24.07 -32.28
C GLN A 404 14.53 -23.09 -33.32
N ALA A 405 15.64 -22.42 -33.02
CA ALA A 405 16.35 -21.60 -34.00
C ALA A 405 16.81 -22.47 -35.19
N ALA A 406 17.38 -23.65 -34.93
CA ALA A 406 17.79 -24.58 -35.99
C ALA A 406 16.61 -25.04 -36.85
N THR A 407 15.46 -25.38 -36.26
CA THR A 407 14.27 -25.78 -37.05
C THR A 407 13.68 -24.63 -37.86
N ILE A 408 13.79 -23.38 -37.38
CA ILE A 408 13.41 -22.19 -38.14
C ILE A 408 14.35 -22.00 -39.34
N GLU A 409 15.66 -22.20 -39.18
CA GLU A 409 16.62 -22.16 -40.29
C GLU A 409 16.30 -23.22 -41.35
N GLU A 410 16.01 -24.46 -40.94
CA GLU A 410 15.61 -25.54 -41.87
C GLU A 410 14.30 -25.20 -42.59
N THR A 411 13.32 -24.63 -41.87
CA THR A 411 12.03 -24.23 -42.46
C THR A 411 12.22 -23.08 -43.46
N ALA A 412 13.06 -22.11 -43.14
CA ALA A 412 13.37 -21.00 -44.04
C ALA A 412 14.06 -21.50 -45.33
N ALA A 413 15.01 -22.44 -45.20
CA ALA A 413 15.65 -23.08 -46.35
C ALA A 413 14.65 -23.87 -47.20
N ALA A 414 13.74 -24.63 -46.57
CA ALA A 414 12.69 -25.35 -47.28
C ALA A 414 11.72 -24.41 -48.01
N MET A 415 11.33 -23.29 -47.38
CA MET A 415 10.51 -22.26 -48.00
C MET A 415 11.20 -21.60 -49.20
N ALA A 416 12.50 -21.34 -49.11
CA ALA A 416 13.28 -20.81 -50.23
C ALA A 416 13.30 -21.79 -51.42
N GLN A 417 13.49 -23.09 -51.16
CA GLN A 417 13.44 -24.12 -52.19
C GLN A 417 12.05 -24.25 -52.83
N LEU A 418 10.99 -24.20 -52.03
CA LEU A 418 9.61 -24.22 -52.53
C LEU A 418 9.31 -23.00 -53.40
N SER A 419 9.71 -21.81 -52.97
CA SER A 419 9.57 -20.58 -53.76
C SER A 419 10.25 -20.71 -55.13
N GLY A 420 11.48 -21.23 -55.16
CA GLY A 420 12.20 -21.53 -56.41
C GLY A 420 11.44 -22.52 -57.30
N THR A 421 10.84 -23.55 -56.71
CA THR A 421 10.04 -24.54 -57.46
C THR A 421 8.74 -23.94 -58.01
N VAL A 422 8.07 -23.08 -57.24
CA VAL A 422 6.86 -22.39 -57.68
C VAL A 422 7.17 -21.43 -58.85
N LEU A 423 8.27 -20.68 -58.76
CA LEU A 423 8.76 -19.83 -59.85
C LEU A 423 9.08 -20.64 -61.11
N ALA A 424 9.75 -21.78 -60.95
CA ALA A 424 10.06 -22.69 -62.07
C ALA A 424 8.78 -23.25 -62.71
N ASN A 425 7.78 -23.64 -61.90
CA ASN A 425 6.49 -24.13 -62.41
C ASN A 425 5.70 -23.03 -63.13
N ALA A 426 5.71 -21.79 -62.62
CA ALA A 426 5.09 -20.65 -63.27
C ALA A 426 5.75 -20.36 -64.64
N GLY A 427 7.08 -20.46 -64.72
CA GLY A 427 7.82 -20.37 -65.99
C GLY A 427 7.39 -21.46 -66.98
N ARG A 428 7.42 -22.73 -66.56
CA ARG A 428 6.98 -23.86 -67.40
C ARG A 428 5.53 -23.75 -67.87
N ALA A 429 4.63 -23.24 -67.03
CA ALA A 429 3.24 -23.01 -67.41
C ALA A 429 3.10 -21.91 -68.46
N ARG A 430 3.92 -20.85 -68.38
CA ARG A 430 3.99 -19.80 -69.41
C ARG A 430 4.53 -20.37 -70.72
N ASP A 431 5.62 -21.13 -70.69
CA ASP A 431 6.20 -21.79 -71.87
C ASP A 431 5.18 -22.73 -72.54
N ALA A 432 4.48 -23.55 -71.75
CA ALA A 432 3.43 -24.43 -72.24
C ALA A 432 2.26 -23.67 -72.86
N SER A 433 1.85 -22.53 -72.29
CA SER A 433 0.81 -21.66 -72.86
C SER A 433 1.24 -21.06 -74.19
N GLU A 434 2.50 -20.67 -74.34
CA GLU A 434 3.06 -20.14 -75.59
C GLU A 434 3.07 -21.22 -76.69
N VAL A 435 3.55 -22.42 -76.36
CA VAL A 435 3.52 -23.56 -77.29
C VAL A 435 2.09 -23.92 -77.69
N ALA A 436 1.14 -23.94 -76.74
CA ALA A 436 -0.27 -24.21 -77.02
C ALA A 436 -0.88 -23.15 -77.96
N ALA A 437 -0.56 -21.87 -77.76
CA ALA A 437 -0.99 -20.79 -78.65
C ALA A 437 -0.41 -20.94 -80.06
N ALA A 438 0.86 -21.31 -80.19
CA ALA A 438 1.50 -21.57 -81.48
C ALA A 438 0.85 -22.75 -82.22
N VAL A 439 0.56 -23.85 -81.51
CA VAL A 439 -0.13 -25.02 -82.08
C VAL A 439 -1.55 -24.67 -82.51
N ALA A 440 -2.28 -23.87 -81.71
CA ALA A 440 -3.61 -23.39 -82.08
C ALA A 440 -3.59 -22.54 -83.37
N GLY A 441 -2.64 -21.61 -83.49
CA GLY A 441 -2.44 -20.81 -84.70
C GLY A 441 -2.11 -21.67 -85.93
N ALA A 442 -1.21 -22.64 -85.80
CA ALA A 442 -0.88 -23.57 -86.89
C ALA A 442 -2.09 -24.44 -87.30
N ALA A 443 -2.93 -24.84 -86.34
CA ALA A 443 -4.16 -25.57 -86.62
C ALA A 443 -5.20 -24.71 -87.36
N GLU A 444 -5.32 -23.41 -87.01
CA GLU A 444 -6.17 -22.46 -87.74
C GLU A 444 -5.70 -22.28 -89.19
N GLU A 445 -4.40 -22.08 -89.41
CA GLU A 445 -3.82 -22.01 -90.76
C GLU A 445 -4.07 -23.28 -91.57
N GLY A 446 -3.83 -24.45 -90.97
CA GLY A 446 -4.12 -25.75 -91.58
C GLY A 446 -5.61 -25.91 -91.91
N GLY A 447 -6.50 -25.43 -91.04
CA GLY A 447 -7.94 -25.36 -91.27
C GLY A 447 -8.29 -24.51 -92.49
N GLN A 448 -7.68 -23.33 -92.66
CA GLN A 448 -7.87 -22.50 -93.85
C GLN A 448 -7.41 -23.20 -95.13
N VAL A 449 -6.29 -23.94 -95.09
CA VAL A 449 -5.82 -24.74 -96.23
C VAL A 449 -6.85 -25.81 -96.60
N MET A 450 -7.44 -26.51 -95.63
CA MET A 450 -8.50 -27.50 -95.89
C MET A 450 -9.77 -26.89 -96.47
N VAL A 451 -10.16 -25.69 -96.02
CA VAL A 451 -11.28 -24.93 -96.62
C VAL A 451 -10.99 -24.62 -98.09
N ARG A 452 -9.80 -24.10 -98.40
CA ARG A 452 -9.39 -23.82 -99.80
C ARG A 452 -9.36 -25.09 -100.66
N ALA A 453 -8.89 -26.21 -100.10
CA ALA A 453 -8.87 -27.51 -100.78
C ALA A 453 -10.30 -28.03 -101.06
N THR A 454 -11.22 -27.87 -100.11
CA THR A 454 -12.63 -28.27 -100.28
C THR A 454 -13.32 -27.42 -101.36
N GLN A 455 -13.12 -26.10 -101.35
CA GLN A 455 -13.62 -25.20 -102.40
C GLN A 455 -13.04 -25.57 -103.78
N ALA A 456 -11.76 -25.96 -103.85
CA ALA A 456 -11.17 -26.45 -105.09
C ALA A 456 -11.83 -27.75 -105.57
N MET A 457 -12.09 -28.69 -104.66
CA MET A 457 -12.82 -29.94 -104.96
C MET A 457 -14.27 -29.69 -105.41
N GLU A 458 -14.97 -28.72 -104.82
CA GLU A 458 -16.31 -28.31 -105.27
C GLU A 458 -16.27 -27.75 -106.69
N ARG A 459 -15.28 -26.89 -107.01
CA ARG A 459 -15.08 -26.38 -108.38
C ARG A 459 -14.78 -27.51 -109.37
N ILE A 460 -13.95 -28.49 -108.99
CA ILE A 460 -13.65 -29.67 -109.82
C ILE A 460 -14.92 -30.52 -110.03
N THR A 461 -15.72 -30.70 -108.99
CA THR A 461 -16.97 -31.47 -109.05
C THR A 461 -17.99 -30.80 -109.96
N ALA A 462 -18.17 -29.48 -109.82
CA ALA A 462 -19.03 -28.69 -110.70
C ALA A 462 -18.54 -28.73 -112.16
N SER A 463 -17.22 -28.64 -112.39
CA SER A 463 -16.61 -28.79 -113.71
C SER A 463 -16.85 -30.19 -114.30
N SER A 464 -16.65 -31.24 -113.50
CA SER A 464 -16.91 -32.63 -113.89
C SER A 464 -18.38 -32.88 -114.19
N GLY A 465 -19.31 -32.25 -113.47
CA GLY A 465 -20.74 -32.29 -113.77
C GLY A 465 -21.07 -31.65 -115.12
N LYS A 466 -20.46 -30.49 -115.44
CA LYS A 466 -20.55 -29.89 -116.77
C LYS A 466 -20.01 -30.82 -117.85
N ILE A 467 -18.88 -31.48 -117.61
CA ILE A 467 -18.30 -32.47 -118.54
C ILE A 467 -19.24 -33.67 -118.70
N SER A 468 -19.82 -34.19 -117.62
CA SER A 468 -20.77 -35.31 -117.67
C SER A 468 -22.02 -34.98 -118.46
N ASN A 469 -22.53 -33.74 -118.36
CA ASN A 469 -23.63 -33.27 -119.20
C ASN A 469 -23.24 -33.22 -120.69
N ILE A 470 -22.01 -32.79 -120.99
CA ILE A 470 -21.47 -32.81 -122.36
C ILE A 470 -21.34 -34.26 -122.86
N ILE A 471 -20.81 -35.19 -122.05
CA ILE A 471 -20.69 -36.60 -122.42
C ILE A 471 -22.07 -37.23 -122.65
N GLY A 472 -23.05 -36.97 -121.78
CA GLY A 472 -24.42 -37.43 -121.98
C GLY A 472 -25.02 -36.91 -123.29
N MET A 473 -24.80 -35.63 -123.60
CA MET A 473 -25.20 -35.06 -124.89
C MET A 473 -24.46 -35.72 -126.07
N ILE A 474 -23.18 -36.08 -125.94
CA ILE A 474 -22.43 -36.82 -126.96
C ILE A 474 -22.99 -38.24 -127.14
N ASP A 475 -23.28 -38.95 -126.05
CA ASP A 475 -23.82 -40.31 -126.08
C ASP A 475 -25.21 -40.35 -126.75
N ASP A 476 -26.06 -39.35 -126.48
CA ASP A 476 -27.34 -39.15 -127.16
C ASP A 476 -27.19 -38.89 -128.68
N ILE A 477 -26.15 -38.15 -129.08
CA ILE A 477 -25.82 -37.94 -130.51
C ILE A 477 -25.33 -39.26 -131.15
N ALA A 478 -24.52 -40.04 -130.44
CA ALA A 478 -23.91 -41.28 -130.94
C ALA A 478 -24.87 -42.48 -131.01
N PHE A 479 -25.91 -42.53 -130.16
CA PHE A 479 -26.83 -43.68 -130.10
C PHE A 479 -27.91 -43.65 -131.19
N ARG A 480 -28.31 -42.46 -131.67
CA ARG A 480 -29.35 -42.28 -132.70
C ARG A 480 -29.11 -43.01 -134.04
N PRO A 481 -27.90 -43.08 -134.61
CA PRO A 481 -27.64 -43.83 -135.85
C PRO A 481 -27.43 -45.35 -135.66
N ILE A 482 -26.99 -45.81 -134.47
CA ILE A 482 -26.69 -47.24 -134.26
C ILE A 482 -27.97 -48.09 -134.19
N CYS A 483 -29.05 -47.59 -133.60
CA CYS A 483 -30.29 -48.35 -133.46
C CYS A 483 -31.16 -48.42 -134.73
N SER A 484 -30.92 -47.57 -135.75
CA SER A 484 -31.73 -47.56 -136.97
C SER A 484 -31.32 -48.61 -138.01
N ARG A 485 -30.17 -49.30 -137.84
CA ARG A 485 -29.56 -50.15 -138.88
C ARG A 485 -29.68 -51.67 -138.65
N SER A 486 -30.41 -52.16 -137.65
CA SER A 486 -30.53 -53.60 -137.31
C SER A 486 -31.98 -54.15 -137.26
N MET A 487 -32.68 -54.17 -138.40
CA MET A 487 -33.93 -54.93 -138.63
C MET A 487 -33.85 -55.72 -139.96
N PRO A 488 -34.09 -57.06 -140.00
CA PRO A 488 -34.18 -57.81 -141.26
C PRO A 488 -35.63 -57.98 -141.77
N ARG A 489 -35.81 -57.95 -143.11
CA ARG A 489 -36.97 -58.45 -143.87
C ARG A 489 -36.67 -59.85 -144.46
N TRP A 490 -37.68 -60.45 -145.10
CA TRP A 490 -37.76 -61.68 -145.94
C TRP A 490 -38.37 -62.92 -145.25
N ARG A 491 -39.15 -63.85 -145.82
CA ARG A 491 -40.19 -64.07 -146.89
C ARG A 491 -40.22 -65.62 -147.09
N ARG A 492 -41.41 -66.23 -147.29
CA ARG A 492 -41.72 -67.71 -147.35
C ARG A 492 -40.97 -68.46 -148.50
N ARG A 493 -40.79 -69.81 -148.58
CA ARG A 493 -41.71 -70.95 -148.34
C ARG A 493 -41.00 -72.34 -148.43
N GLU A 494 -41.65 -73.38 -147.88
CA GLU A 494 -41.37 -74.85 -147.85
C GLU A 494 -41.56 -75.59 -149.22
N PRO A 495 -41.59 -76.95 -149.38
CA PRO A 495 -41.42 -78.08 -148.43
C PRO A 495 -40.66 -79.35 -148.93
N GLY A 496 -40.07 -80.10 -147.99
CA GLY A 496 -39.99 -81.58 -148.09
C GLY A 496 -38.68 -82.24 -147.64
N LYS A 497 -38.40 -82.64 -146.38
CA LYS A 497 -38.97 -82.43 -145.02
C LYS A 497 -38.18 -83.42 -144.11
N ARG A 498 -37.77 -83.18 -142.85
CA ARG A 498 -38.07 -82.19 -141.78
C ARG A 498 -36.74 -81.85 -141.05
N ALA A 499 -36.33 -80.60 -140.91
CA ALA A 499 -36.70 -79.56 -139.91
C ALA A 499 -36.08 -79.81 -138.51
N ARG A 500 -35.10 -78.98 -138.09
CA ARG A 500 -35.21 -77.80 -137.17
C ARG A 500 -34.85 -78.19 -135.71
N ALA A 501 -34.19 -77.38 -134.89
CA ALA A 501 -33.80 -75.96 -134.96
C ALA A 501 -32.65 -75.66 -133.96
N LEU A 502 -31.81 -74.67 -134.28
CA LEU A 502 -31.17 -73.79 -133.28
C LEU A 502 -32.20 -72.74 -132.79
N PRO A 503 -32.02 -72.17 -131.59
CA PRO A 503 -31.52 -70.78 -131.52
C PRO A 503 -30.55 -70.54 -130.36
N SER A 504 -29.38 -69.90 -130.50
CA SER A 504 -29.03 -68.56 -131.02
C SER A 504 -29.07 -67.44 -129.96
N SER A 505 -27.90 -66.82 -129.76
CA SER A 505 -27.70 -65.36 -129.66
C SER A 505 -28.67 -64.53 -128.80
N ARG A 506 -28.39 -64.47 -127.50
CA ARG A 506 -28.74 -63.33 -126.62
C ARG A 506 -27.53 -63.00 -125.76
N SER A 507 -26.59 -62.20 -126.25
CA SER A 507 -25.42 -61.85 -125.42
C SER A 507 -24.81 -60.46 -125.59
N LYS A 508 -25.37 -59.53 -126.38
CA LYS A 508 -24.72 -58.23 -126.60
C LYS A 508 -25.50 -56.96 -126.27
N CYS A 509 -26.72 -57.04 -125.72
CA CYS A 509 -27.45 -55.86 -125.21
C CYS A 509 -27.77 -55.88 -123.71
N ALA A 510 -27.40 -56.93 -122.96
CA ALA A 510 -27.87 -57.11 -121.58
C ALA A 510 -26.77 -57.03 -120.50
N ALA A 511 -25.55 -56.63 -120.83
CA ALA A 511 -24.40 -56.68 -119.92
C ALA A 511 -23.84 -55.28 -119.58
N SER A 512 -24.58 -54.47 -118.80
CA SER A 512 -23.98 -53.35 -118.03
C SER A 512 -24.81 -52.80 -116.87
N ARG A 513 -26.01 -53.32 -116.57
CA ARG A 513 -26.95 -52.64 -115.65
C ARG A 513 -26.84 -52.96 -114.15
N ASN A 514 -25.80 -53.64 -113.67
CA ASN A 514 -25.73 -53.96 -112.23
C ASN A 514 -24.31 -53.92 -111.65
N ARG A 515 -23.80 -52.71 -111.42
CA ARG A 515 -22.74 -52.46 -110.42
C ARG A 515 -23.31 -51.53 -109.35
N ARG A 516 -23.76 -52.11 -108.23
CA ARG A 516 -24.02 -51.36 -106.98
C ARG A 516 -22.73 -51.29 -106.15
N PRO A 517 -22.45 -50.19 -105.43
CA PRO A 517 -21.22 -50.02 -104.65
C PRO A 517 -21.31 -50.68 -103.25
N ARG A 518 -20.20 -51.23 -102.74
CA ARG A 518 -20.06 -51.72 -101.34
C ARG A 518 -19.87 -50.54 -100.37
N PRO A 519 -20.40 -50.59 -99.12
CA PRO A 519 -20.17 -49.54 -98.12
C PRO A 519 -18.88 -49.75 -97.29
N ARG A 520 -18.29 -48.63 -96.83
CA ARG A 520 -17.06 -48.50 -96.00
C ARG A 520 -17.26 -49.01 -94.55
N PRO A 521 -16.21 -49.48 -93.84
CA PRO A 521 -16.26 -49.63 -92.39
C PRO A 521 -15.94 -48.31 -91.66
N ARG A 522 -16.68 -48.03 -90.58
CA ARG A 522 -16.42 -46.99 -89.55
C ARG A 522 -15.49 -47.55 -88.46
N SER A 523 -14.42 -46.82 -88.09
CA SER A 523 -13.67 -46.93 -86.82
C SER A 523 -13.72 -45.55 -86.14
N ARG A 524 -14.44 -45.34 -85.03
CA ARG A 524 -14.16 -45.61 -83.59
C ARG A 524 -13.13 -44.65 -82.96
N ARG A 525 -13.66 -43.95 -81.95
CA ARG A 525 -13.09 -43.09 -80.89
C ARG A 525 -12.70 -41.68 -81.28
#